data_AF-A0A1F9TI76-F1
#
_entry.id   AF-A0A1F9TI76-F1
#
_cell.length_a   1.000
_cell.length_b   1.000
_cell.length_c   1.000
_cell.angle_alpha   90.00
_cell.angle_beta   90.00
_cell.angle_gamma   90.00
#
_symmetry.space_group_name_H-M   'P 1'
#
loop_
_entity.id
_entity.type
_entity.pdbx_description
1 polymer ?
#
loop_
_entity_poly.entity_id
_entity_poly.type
_entity_poly.pdbx_seq_one_letter_code
_entity_poly.pdbx_strand_id
1 'polypeptide(L)' 'MKLSEVKKRNRILGIIGAALLFQAGGLDPWLRSVGGTAFSFAVLIVLFVLAPLLIEFLERKFTK' A
#
# COMPACT_ATOMS: atom_id res chain seq x y z
N MET A 1 13.85 -16.95 -12.84
CA MET A 1 13.56 -16.10 -11.66
C MET A 1 13.02 -16.97 -10.54
N LYS A 2 13.53 -16.84 -9.32
CA LYS A 2 13.00 -17.60 -8.18
C LYS A 2 11.57 -17.10 -7.89
N LEU A 3 10.65 -17.99 -7.52
CA LEU A 3 9.25 -17.65 -7.17
C LEU A 3 9.17 -16.51 -6.12
N SER A 4 10.17 -16.40 -5.25
CA SER A 4 10.29 -15.31 -4.27
C SER A 4 10.49 -13.94 -4.91
N GLU A 5 11.23 -13.83 -6.01
CA GLU A 5 11.46 -12.57 -6.73
C GLU A 5 10.19 -12.12 -7.45
N VAL A 6 9.46 -13.06 -8.04
CA VAL A 6 8.18 -12.77 -8.71
C VAL A 6 7.17 -12.25 -7.70
N LYS A 7 7.06 -12.88 -6.52
CA LYS A 7 6.17 -12.40 -5.45
C LYS A 7 6.56 -11.00 -4.96
N LYS A 8 7.86 -10.75 -4.79
CA LYS A 8 8.38 -9.44 -4.37
C LYS A 8 8.09 -8.35 -5.42
N ARG A 9 8.27 -8.67 -6.69
CA ARG A 9 8.01 -7.76 -7.82
C ARG A 9 6.52 -7.47 -8.00
N ASN A 10 5.66 -8.49 -7.85
CA ASN A 10 4.21 -8.32 -7.91
C ASN A 10 3.70 -7.44 -6.74
N ARG A 11 4.30 -7.58 -5.56
CA ARG A 11 4.02 -6.69 -4.41
C ARG A 11 4.40 -5.24 -4.70
N ILE A 12 5.59 -5.00 -5.26
CA ILE A 12 6.05 -3.66 -5.62
C ILE A 12 5.12 -3.03 -6.67
N LEU A 13 4.73 -3.79 -7.70
CA LEU A 13 3.77 -3.33 -8.71
C LEU A 13 2.40 -3.03 -8.10
N GLY A 14 1.93 -3.84 -7.14
CA GLY A 14 0.68 -3.58 -6.40
C GLY A 14 0.73 -2.31 -5.56
N ILE A 15 1.85 -2.05 -4.86
CA ILE A 15 2.07 -0.83 -4.08
C ILE A 15 2.07 0.39 -5.00
N ILE A 16 2.81 0.33 -6.11
CA ILE A 16 2.88 1.42 -7.10
C ILE A 16 1.51 1.65 -7.74
N GLY A 17 0.81 0.59 -8.14
CA GLY A 17 -0.52 0.69 -8.74
C GLY A 17 -1.54 1.31 -7.79
N ALA A 18 -1.56 0.89 -6.53
CA ALA A 18 -2.40 1.50 -5.52
C ALA A 18 -2.02 2.97 -5.27
N ALA A 19 -0.73 3.34 -5.33
CA ALA A 19 -0.29 4.72 -5.12
C ALA A 19 -0.77 5.65 -6.24
N LEU A 20 -0.68 5.17 -7.48
CA LEU A 20 -1.19 5.87 -8.64
C LEU A 20 -2.72 6.03 -8.57
N LEU A 21 -3.45 4.99 -8.19
CA LEU A 21 -4.92 5.08 -8.01
C LEU A 21 -5.31 6.01 -6.88
N PHE A 22 -4.56 6.02 -5.79
CA PHE A 22 -4.79 6.90 -4.65
C PHE A 22 -4.55 8.38 -4.99
N GLN A 23 -3.52 8.63 -5.78
CA GLN A 23 -3.20 9.97 -6.28
C GLN A 23 -4.22 10.42 -7.34
N ALA A 24 -4.59 9.55 -8.28
CA ALA A 24 -5.60 9.83 -9.31
C ALA A 24 -7.01 10.02 -8.73
N GLY A 25 -7.33 9.32 -7.63
CA GLY A 25 -8.61 9.43 -6.94
C GLY A 25 -8.77 10.68 -6.06
N GLY A 26 -7.77 11.56 -5.99
CA GLY A 26 -7.85 12.79 -5.20
C GLY A 26 -7.87 12.56 -3.68
N LEU A 27 -7.52 11.36 -3.23
CA LEU A 27 -7.56 10.97 -1.82
C LEU A 27 -6.48 11.69 -1.00
N ASP A 28 -5.32 11.97 -1.60
CA ASP A 28 -4.25 12.77 -0.99
C ASP A 28 -4.67 14.22 -0.68
N PRO A 29 -5.22 15.02 -1.62
CA PRO A 29 -5.73 16.35 -1.30
C PRO A 29 -6.90 16.33 -0.31
N TRP A 30 -7.78 15.31 -0.36
CA TRP A 30 -8.84 15.14 0.63
C TRP A 30 -8.29 14.87 2.03
N LEU A 31 -7.37 13.91 2.19
CA LEU A 31 -6.71 13.62 3.46
C LEU A 31 -5.96 14.83 4.03
N ARG A 32 -5.28 15.59 3.17
CA ARG A 32 -4.65 16.86 3.56
C ARG A 32 -5.66 17.89 4.02
N SER A 33 -6.85 17.95 3.42
CA SER A 33 -7.91 18.87 3.84
C SER A 33 -8.48 18.52 5.23
N VAL A 34 -8.53 17.22 5.56
CA VAL A 34 -9.12 16.74 6.82
C VAL A 34 -8.14 16.82 7.99
N GLY A 35 -6.87 16.48 7.77
CA GLY A 35 -5.88 16.35 8.85
C GLY A 35 -4.54 17.02 8.60
N GLY A 36 -4.37 17.73 7.48
CA GLY A 36 -3.11 18.36 7.10
C GLY A 36 -2.10 17.39 6.48
N THR A 37 -0.94 17.95 6.10
CA THR A 37 0.11 17.23 5.35
C THR A 37 0.70 16.05 6.12
N ALA A 38 0.96 16.20 7.42
CA ALA A 38 1.55 15.14 8.25
C ALA A 38 0.60 13.96 8.41
N PHE A 39 -0.70 14.21 8.56
CA PHE A 39 -1.73 13.17 8.64
C PHE A 39 -1.84 12.39 7.32
N SER A 40 -1.94 13.10 6.18
CA SER A 40 -1.96 12.45 4.87
C SER A 40 -0.72 11.55 4.67
N PHE A 41 0.46 12.06 5.04
CA PHE A 41 1.71 11.30 4.93
C PHE A 41 1.72 10.04 5.81
N ALA A 42 1.26 10.13 7.05
CA ALA A 42 1.15 8.97 7.95
C ALA A 42 0.17 7.92 7.42
N VAL A 43 -0.99 8.34 6.93
CA VAL A 43 -2.01 7.45 6.34
C VAL A 43 -1.48 6.76 5.09
N LEU A 44 -0.76 7.49 4.22
CA LEU A 44 -0.11 6.92 3.05
C LEU A 44 0.91 5.85 3.46
N ILE A 45 1.76 6.10 4.45
CA ILE A 45 2.72 5.10 4.93
C ILE A 45 2.00 3.84 5.43
N VAL A 46 0.92 3.99 6.19
CA VAL A 46 0.15 2.85 6.70
C VAL A 46 -0.49 2.07 5.55
N LEU A 47 -1.10 2.75 4.57
CA LEU A 47 -1.74 2.09 3.43
C LEU A 47 -0.72 1.41 2.50
N PHE A 48 0.39 2.06 2.19
CA PHE A 48 1.36 1.56 1.21
C PHE A 48 2.35 0.55 1.77
N VAL A 49 2.57 0.55 3.09
CA VAL A 49 3.55 -0.34 3.73
C VAL A 49 2.86 -1.36 4.63
N LEU A 50 2.01 -0.91 5.55
CA LEU A 50 1.35 -1.81 6.51
C LEU A 50 0.29 -2.69 5.85
N ALA A 51 -0.56 -2.15 4.98
CA ALA A 51 -1.61 -2.95 4.34
C ALA A 51 -1.05 -4.16 3.53
N PRO A 52 -0.03 -4.01 2.66
CA PRO A 52 0.54 -5.15 1.97
C PRO A 52 1.28 -6.13 2.90
N LEU A 53 1.86 -5.66 4.02
CA LEU A 53 2.41 -6.54 5.07
C LEU A 53 1.32 -7.33 5.76
N LEU A 54 0.20 -6.69 6.08
CA LEU A 54 -0.95 -7.33 6.70
C LEU A 54 -1.56 -8.37 5.77
N ILE A 55 -1.73 -8.07 4.48
CA ILE A 55 -2.21 -9.03 3.48
C ILE A 55 -1.25 -10.22 3.39
N GLU A 56 0.06 -9.99 3.31
CA GLU A 56 1.03 -11.11 3.29
C GLU A 56 0.99 -11.94 4.58
N PHE A 57 0.81 -11.29 5.73
CA PHE A 57 0.66 -11.98 7.02
C PHE A 57 -0.61 -12.83 7.05
N LEU A 58 -1.74 -12.29 6.59
CA LEU A 58 -3.01 -12.99 6.48
C LEU A 58 -2.91 -14.16 5.50
N GLU A 59 -2.32 -13.96 4.31
CA GLU A 59 -2.04 -15.04 3.37
C GLU A 59 -1.23 -16.16 4.03
N ARG A 60 -0.16 -15.83 4.77
CA ARG A 60 0.66 -16.83 5.47
C ARG A 60 -0.09 -17.55 6.58
N LYS A 61 -1.02 -16.86 7.25
CA LYS A 61 -1.81 -17.38 8.37
C LYS A 61 -2.98 -18.27 7.93
N PHE A 62 -3.58 -18.00 6.77
CA PHE A 62 -4.77 -18.70 6.27
C PHE A 62 -4.49 -19.68 5.11
N THR A 63 -3.33 -19.60 4.46
CA THR A 63 -2.93 -20.51 3.35
C THR A 63 -1.98 -21.62 3.84
N LYS A 64 -1.62 -21.63 5.12
CA LYS A 64 -0.95 -22.75 5.79
C LYS A 64 -1.90 -23.40 6.79
#